data_AF-A0A7R8ZT84-F1
#
_entry.id   AF-A0A7R8ZT84-F1
#
_cell.length_a   1.000
_cell.length_b   1.000
_cell.length_c   1.000
_cell.angle_alpha   90.00
_cell.angle_beta   90.00
_cell.angle_gamma   90.00
#
_symmetry.space_group_name_H-M   'P 1'
#
loop_
_entity.id
_entity.type
_entity.pdbx_description
1 polymer ?
#
loop_
_entity_poly.entity_id
_entity_poly.type
_entity_poly.pdbx_seq_one_letter_code
_entity_poly.pdbx_strand_id
1 'polypeptide(L)'
;MVKGLGEGSYSDLLPWLMNTLQSEGSSVDRSGAAQGLAEVVGGLGPEKLHKIMPDLINTASDPNLLPHQKDGYIMLFIYMPHVFGDDFLPFIGMIVDPILQVRAGSVRMGA
;
A
#
# COMPACT_ATOMS: atom_id res chain seq x y z
N MET A 1 -5.84 14.17 -4.44
CA MET A 1 -5.13 15.47 -4.39
C MET A 1 -3.94 15.58 -5.38
N VAL A 2 -3.91 14.82 -6.50
CA VAL A 2 -2.74 14.78 -7.41
C VAL A 2 -3.10 15.07 -8.89
N LYS A 3 -4.30 15.58 -9.17
CA LYS A 3 -4.67 16.02 -10.52
C LYS A 3 -3.88 17.27 -10.90
N GLY A 4 -2.69 17.11 -11.50
CA GLY A 4 -1.92 18.22 -12.08
C GLY A 4 -0.39 18.16 -11.98
N LEU A 5 0.21 17.14 -11.38
CA LEU A 5 1.67 16.98 -11.47
C LEU A 5 2.01 16.47 -12.88
N GLY A 6 2.88 17.19 -13.60
CA GLY A 6 3.36 16.77 -14.92
C GLY A 6 4.16 15.46 -14.83
N GLU A 7 4.27 14.73 -15.93
CA GLU A 7 4.85 13.38 -15.99
C GLU A 7 6.25 13.27 -15.37
N GLY A 8 7.04 14.35 -15.38
CA GLY A 8 8.38 14.40 -14.77
C GLY A 8 8.43 14.47 -13.23
N SER A 9 7.35 14.83 -12.54
CA SER A 9 7.35 14.86 -11.06
C SER A 9 7.15 13.49 -10.41
N TYR A 10 6.62 12.51 -11.14
CA TYR A 10 6.35 11.18 -10.59
C TYR A 10 7.58 10.28 -10.55
N SER A 11 8.60 10.55 -11.39
CA SER A 11 9.78 9.68 -11.51
C SER A 11 10.54 9.54 -10.21
N ASP A 12 10.58 10.60 -9.40
CA ASP A 12 11.33 10.63 -8.15
C ASP A 12 10.39 10.44 -6.95
N LEU A 13 9.15 10.91 -7.06
CA LEU A 13 8.14 10.80 -6.00
C LEU A 13 7.71 9.35 -5.76
N LEU A 14 7.46 8.57 -6.81
CA LEU A 14 7.03 7.18 -6.66
C LEU A 14 8.08 6.30 -5.97
N PRO A 15 9.37 6.31 -6.38
CA PRO A 15 10.43 5.61 -5.66
C PRO A 15 10.55 6.05 -4.20
N TRP A 16 10.46 7.36 -3.94
CA TRP A 16 10.52 7.87 -2.57
C TRP A 16 9.36 7.38 -1.71
N LEU A 17 8.13 7.41 -2.22
CA LEU A 17 6.94 6.88 -1.52
C LEU A 17 7.09 5.39 -1.24
N MET A 18 7.53 4.60 -2.23
CA MET A 18 7.76 3.17 -2.07
C MET A 18 8.86 2.86 -1.04
N ASN A 19 9.92 3.67 -1.00
CA ASN A 19 10.98 3.52 0.00
C ASN A 19 10.46 3.87 1.41
N THR A 20 9.76 4.99 1.56
CA THR A 20 9.21 5.43 2.84
C THR A 20 8.17 4.44 3.38
N LEU A 21 7.31 3.89 2.51
CA LEU A 21 6.34 2.84 2.85
C LEU A 21 6.99 1.63 3.53
N GLN A 22 8.20 1.28 3.08
CA GLN A 22 8.94 0.09 3.50
C GLN A 22 9.99 0.39 4.57
N SER A 23 10.07 1.63 5.05
CA SER A 23 11.12 2.07 5.97
C SER A 23 10.85 1.70 7.43
N GLU A 24 11.93 1.59 8.22
CA GLU A 24 11.89 1.52 9.68
C GLU A 24 11.56 2.87 10.35
N GLY A 25 11.15 3.88 9.58
CA GLY A 25 10.70 5.17 10.09
C GLY A 25 9.44 5.09 10.96
N SER A 26 8.87 6.24 11.29
CA SER A 26 7.67 6.25 12.12
C SER A 26 6.48 5.61 11.38
N SER A 27 5.53 5.06 12.13
CA SER A 27 4.26 4.59 11.55
C SER A 27 3.50 5.72 10.86
N VAL A 28 3.69 6.96 11.31
CA VAL A 28 3.11 8.17 10.68
C VAL A 28 3.71 8.39 9.30
N ASP A 29 5.03 8.26 9.13
CA ASP A 29 5.69 8.42 7.84
C ASP A 29 5.24 7.34 6.85
N ARG A 30 5.15 6.08 7.31
CA ARG A 30 4.62 4.97 6.50
C ARG A 30 3.17 5.22 6.08
N SER A 31 2.33 5.69 6.99
CA SER A 31 0.92 5.98 6.70
C SER A 31 0.79 7.13 5.69
N GLY A 32 1.61 8.18 5.83
CA GLY A 32 1.65 9.29 4.87
C GLY A 32 2.12 8.83 3.49
N ALA A 33 3.14 7.96 3.42
CA ALA A 33 3.60 7.37 2.17
C ALA A 33 2.54 6.46 1.53
N ALA A 34 1.85 5.63 2.33
CA ALA A 34 0.76 4.77 1.86
C ALA A 34 -0.38 5.58 1.25
N GLN A 35 -0.83 6.65 1.93
CA GLN A 35 -1.85 7.55 1.40
C GLN A 35 -1.38 8.24 0.11
N GLY A 36 -0.16 8.80 0.12
CA GLY A 36 0.41 9.46 -1.04
C GLY A 36 0.52 8.53 -2.25
N LEU A 37 0.94 7.27 -2.03
CA LEU A 37 1.03 6.27 -3.08
C LEU A 37 -0.35 5.91 -3.63
N ALA A 38 -1.35 5.70 -2.78
CA ALA A 38 -2.72 5.42 -3.22
C ALA A 38 -3.26 6.56 -4.10
N GLU A 39 -3.07 7.81 -3.68
CA GLU A 39 -3.48 9.02 -4.41
C GLU A 39 -2.76 9.18 -5.75
N VAL A 40 -1.46 8.89 -5.82
CA VAL A 40 -0.70 8.93 -7.08
C VAL A 40 -1.22 7.86 -8.04
N VAL A 41 -1.38 6.61 -7.58
CA VAL A 41 -1.95 5.55 -8.43
C VAL A 41 -3.38 5.90 -8.86
N GLY A 42 -4.18 6.50 -7.97
CA GLY A 42 -5.52 7.01 -8.30
C GLY A 42 -5.50 8.07 -9.40
N GLY A 43 -4.50 8.96 -9.38
CA GLY A 43 -4.27 9.92 -10.46
C GLY A 43 -3.90 9.28 -11.80
N LEU A 44 -3.31 8.08 -11.80
CA LEU A 44 -2.96 7.31 -12.99
C LEU A 44 -4.13 6.44 -13.50
N GLY A 45 -5.19 6.29 -12.71
CA GLY A 45 -6.43 5.61 -13.08
C GLY A 45 -6.47 4.09 -12.79
N PRO A 46 -7.64 3.46 -12.99
CA PRO A 46 -7.90 2.08 -12.59
C PRO A 46 -7.07 1.05 -13.38
N GLU A 47 -6.70 1.35 -14.63
CA GLU A 47 -5.79 0.47 -15.40
C GLU A 47 -4.44 0.28 -14.68
N LYS A 48 -3.94 1.35 -14.04
CA LYS A 48 -2.73 1.26 -13.24
C LYS A 48 -2.95 0.43 -11.98
N LEU A 49 -4.10 0.57 -11.31
CA LEU A 49 -4.49 -0.26 -10.18
C LEU A 49 -4.44 -1.75 -10.55
N HIS A 50 -5.13 -2.15 -11.61
CA HIS A 50 -5.19 -3.54 -12.06
C HIS A 50 -3.80 -4.12 -12.37
N LYS A 51 -2.90 -3.29 -12.90
CA LYS A 51 -1.52 -3.70 -13.19
C LYS A 51 -0.68 -3.92 -11.94
N ILE A 52 -0.85 -3.12 -10.88
CA ILE A 52 0.05 -3.18 -9.71
C ILE A 52 -0.46 -4.04 -8.56
N MET A 53 -1.79 -4.19 -8.41
CA MET A 53 -2.39 -4.87 -7.26
C MET A 53 -1.92 -6.31 -7.08
N PRO A 54 -1.76 -7.14 -8.15
CA PRO A 54 -1.25 -8.50 -7.99
C PRO A 54 0.12 -8.53 -7.30
N ASP A 55 1.04 -7.66 -7.71
CA ASP A 55 2.40 -7.60 -7.15
C ASP A 55 2.40 -7.10 -5.70
N LEU A 56 1.56 -6.09 -5.39
CA LEU A 56 1.41 -5.58 -4.02
C LEU A 56 0.87 -6.65 -3.07
N ILE A 57 -0.15 -7.40 -3.49
CA ILE A 57 -0.75 -8.49 -2.70
C ILE A 57 0.27 -9.62 -2.50
N ASN A 58 0.97 -10.03 -3.55
CA ASN A 58 2.02 -11.05 -3.47
C ASN A 58 3.13 -10.64 -2.49
N THR A 59 3.58 -9.39 -2.58
CA THR A 59 4.61 -8.86 -1.67
C THR A 59 4.13 -8.85 -0.22
N ALA A 60 2.93 -8.34 0.04
CA ALA A 60 2.36 -8.28 1.39
C ALA A 60 2.12 -9.67 2.00
N SER A 61 1.92 -10.69 1.16
CA SER A 61 1.70 -12.09 1.57
C SER A 61 3.00 -12.86 1.82
N ASP A 62 4.17 -12.28 1.51
CA ASP A 62 5.45 -12.97 1.72
C ASP A 62 5.69 -13.19 3.23
N PRO A 63 5.81 -14.46 3.69
CA PRO A 63 6.06 -14.75 5.09
C PRO A 63 7.37 -14.12 5.60
N ASN A 64 8.35 -13.91 4.72
CA ASN A 64 9.67 -13.36 5.06
C ASN A 64 9.72 -11.83 5.04
N LEU A 65 8.66 -11.14 4.61
CA LEU A 65 8.63 -9.69 4.60
C LEU A 65 8.74 -9.15 6.04
N LEU A 66 9.58 -8.12 6.24
CA LEU A 66 9.84 -7.59 7.56
C LEU A 66 8.57 -6.99 8.18
N PRO A 67 8.38 -7.03 9.52
CA PRO A 67 7.15 -6.54 10.15
C PRO A 67 6.80 -5.09 9.80
N HIS A 68 7.78 -4.18 9.80
CA HIS A 68 7.56 -2.77 9.47
C HIS A 68 7.16 -2.55 7.99
N GLN A 69 7.65 -3.41 7.09
CA GLN A 69 7.27 -3.39 5.68
C GLN A 69 5.83 -3.89 5.50
N LYS A 70 5.48 -5.01 6.17
CA LYS A 70 4.11 -5.55 6.17
C LYS A 70 3.10 -4.51 6.66
N ASP A 71 3.42 -3.77 7.72
CA ASP A 71 2.58 -2.67 8.20
C ASP A 71 2.34 -1.61 7.12
N GLY A 72 3.39 -1.23 6.38
CA GLY A 72 3.27 -0.28 5.26
C GLY A 72 2.30 -0.76 4.19
N TYR A 73 2.44 -2.01 3.72
CA TYR A 73 1.53 -2.56 2.71
C TYR A 73 0.08 -2.69 3.22
N ILE A 74 -0.13 -3.00 4.50
CA ILE A 74 -1.47 -3.01 5.09
C ILE A 74 -2.06 -1.61 5.14
N MET A 75 -1.29 -0.59 5.53
CA MET A 75 -1.75 0.80 5.47
C MET A 75 -2.14 1.19 4.05
N LEU A 76 -1.36 0.78 3.05
CA LEU A 76 -1.71 1.00 1.64
C LEU A 76 -3.06 0.37 1.29
N PHE A 77 -3.32 -0.86 1.70
CA PHE A 77 -4.61 -1.53 1.47
C PHE A 77 -5.78 -0.89 2.22
N ILE A 78 -5.53 -0.11 3.28
CA ILE A 78 -6.57 0.68 3.94
C ILE A 78 -6.93 1.94 3.12
N TYR A 79 -5.95 2.57 2.46
CA TYR A 79 -6.17 3.78 1.67
C TYR A 79 -6.68 3.53 0.24
N MET A 80 -6.26 2.44 -0.40
CA MET A 80 -6.62 2.14 -1.79
C MET A 80 -8.15 2.05 -2.04
N PRO A 81 -8.97 1.39 -1.20
CA PRO A 81 -10.42 1.38 -1.37
C PRO A 81 -11.05 2.77 -1.35
N HIS A 82 -10.50 3.70 -0.56
CA HIS A 82 -11.00 5.07 -0.49
C HIS A 82 -10.74 5.86 -1.78
N VAL A 83 -9.60 5.61 -2.42
CA VAL A 83 -9.22 6.29 -3.66
C VAL A 83 -9.93 5.72 -4.88
N PHE A 84 -10.14 4.40 -4.93
CA PHE A 84 -10.63 3.69 -6.12
C PHE A 84 -12.11 3.29 -6.07
N GLY A 85 -12.73 3.26 -4.90
CA GLY A 85 -14.15 2.88 -4.77
C GLY A 85 -14.44 1.52 -5.41
N ASP A 86 -15.41 1.49 -6.32
CA ASP A 86 -15.89 0.27 -6.97
C ASP A 86 -14.81 -0.44 -7.81
N ASP A 87 -13.84 0.29 -8.35
CA ASP A 87 -12.72 -0.28 -9.11
C ASP A 87 -11.83 -1.18 -8.24
N PHE A 88 -11.89 -1.03 -6.91
CA PHE A 88 -11.13 -1.84 -5.97
C PHE A 88 -11.81 -3.18 -5.60
N LEU A 89 -13.12 -3.33 -5.87
CA LEU A 89 -13.90 -4.51 -5.47
C LEU A 89 -13.26 -5.86 -5.85
N PRO A 90 -12.63 -6.04 -7.04
CA PRO A 90 -12.00 -7.30 -7.42
C PRO A 90 -10.88 -7.74 -6.47
N PHE A 91 -10.28 -6.82 -5.71
CA PHE A 91 -9.12 -7.09 -4.85
C PHE A 91 -9.47 -7.31 -3.38
N ILE A 92 -10.68 -6.96 -2.95
CA ILE A 92 -11.07 -7.01 -1.53
C ILE A 92 -10.83 -8.39 -0.94
N GLY A 93 -11.31 -9.46 -1.58
CA GLY A 93 -11.13 -10.82 -1.08
C GLY A 93 -9.67 -11.26 -0.96
N MET A 94 -8.81 -10.74 -1.84
CA MET A 94 -7.38 -11.10 -1.88
C MET A 94 -6.55 -10.38 -0.79
N ILE A 95 -6.98 -9.20 -0.33
CA ILE A 95 -6.25 -8.45 0.71
C ILE A 95 -6.64 -8.83 2.14
N VAL A 96 -7.73 -9.60 2.34
CA VAL A 96 -8.20 -10.00 3.67
C VAL A 96 -7.13 -10.81 4.41
N ASP A 97 -6.56 -11.82 3.77
CA ASP A 97 -5.58 -12.72 4.39
C ASP A 97 -4.32 -11.96 4.87
N PRO A 98 -3.66 -11.12 4.03
CA PRO A 98 -2.55 -10.27 4.47
C PRO A 98 -2.89 -9.41 5.70
N ILE A 99 -4.08 -8.79 5.73
CA ILE A 99 -4.51 -7.93 6.85
C ILE A 99 -4.68 -8.73 8.13
N LEU A 100 -5.26 -9.92 8.05
CA LEU A 100 -5.50 -10.79 9.21
C LEU A 100 -4.19 -11.37 9.78
N GLN A 101 -3.24 -11.73 8.91
CA GLN A 101 -1.96 -12.32 9.34
C GLN A 101 -1.15 -11.38 10.24
N VAL A 102 -1.09 -10.08 9.92
CA VAL A 102 -0.38 -9.11 10.78
C VAL A 102 -1.06 -8.94 12.13
N ARG A 103 -2.39 -8.84 12.15
CA ARG A 103 -3.15 -8.72 13.41
C ARG A 103 -3.00 -9.96 14.29
N ALA A 104 -3.00 -11.16 13.70
CA ALA A 104 -2.77 -12.40 14.43
C ALA A 104 -1.32 -12.54 14.94
N GLY A 105 -0.34 -12.05 14.17
CA GLY A 105 1.07 -12.00 14.58
C GLY A 105 1.31 -11.11 15.80
N SER A 106 0.66 -9.94 15.87
CA SER A 106 0.76 -9.03 17.01
C SER A 106 0.23 -9.62 18.33
N VAL A 107 -0.75 -10.53 18.27
CA VAL A 107 -1.30 -11.20 19.46
C VAL A 107 -0.34 -12.28 20.00
N ARG A 108 0.47 -12.88 19.15
CA ARG A 108 1.41 -13.96 19.53
C ARG A 108 2.72 -13.47 20.16
N MET A 109 3.06 -12.19 20.00
CA MET A 109 4.30 -11.62 20.57
C MET A 109 4.14 -11.11 22.01
N GLY A 110 2.94 -11.25 22.61
CA GLY A 110 2.61 -10.78 23.95
C GLY A 110 2.32 -11.87 24.98
N ALA A 111 2.71 -13.13 24.72
CA ALA A 111 2.52 -14.28 25.61
C ALA A 111 3.84 -14.94 25.96
#